data_AF-A0A150GVM4-F1
#
_entry.id   AF-A0A150GVM4-F1
#
_cell.length_a   1.000
_cell.length_b   1.000
_cell.length_c   1.000
_cell.angle_alpha   90.00
_cell.angle_beta   90.00
_cell.angle_gamma   90.00
#
_symmetry.space_group_name_H-M   'P 1'
#
loop_
_entity.id
_entity.type
_entity.pdbx_description
1 polymer ?
#
loop_
_entity_poly.entity_id
_entity_poly.type
_entity_poly.pdbx_seq_one_letter_code
_entity_poly.pdbx_strand_id
1 'polypeptide(L)'
;MPLRFTDGVIKVLYKKGDPTAPGNYRPISLLNTDYRILAKALATRLGPALSAAISAEQTAFLPGSLIGSNIFALRHLPHLLRRQGRSAIVAFLDFAKAYDTVHRDFLLAAMEELGATEQLRN
;
A
#
# COMPACT_ATOMS: atom_id res chain seq x y z
N MET A 1 13.19 -13.10 -17.23
CA MET A 1 13.11 -11.62 -17.29
C MET A 1 14.27 -11.06 -18.13
N PRO A 2 14.10 -9.95 -18.86
CA PRO A 2 15.20 -9.30 -19.59
C PRO A 2 16.32 -8.82 -18.66
N LEU A 3 17.57 -8.84 -19.12
CA LEU A 3 18.76 -8.63 -18.28
C LEU A 3 18.76 -7.32 -17.47
N ARG A 4 18.17 -6.25 -18.01
CA ARG A 4 18.22 -4.91 -17.40
C ARG A 4 17.04 -4.58 -16.49
N PHE A 5 16.12 -5.51 -16.27
CA PHE A 5 14.91 -5.27 -15.45
C PHE A 5 15.21 -5.01 -13.98
N THR A 6 16.37 -5.48 -13.51
CA THR A 6 16.84 -5.27 -12.14
C THR A 6 17.73 -4.04 -11.99
N ASP A 7 18.06 -3.37 -13.09
CA ASP A 7 18.90 -2.17 -13.06
C ASP A 7 18.08 -0.98 -12.56
N GLY A 8 18.64 -0.20 -11.64
CA GLY A 8 18.01 1.00 -11.13
C GLY A 8 19.00 1.95 -10.48
N VAL A 9 18.66 3.24 -10.49
CA VAL A 9 19.42 4.29 -9.80
C VAL A 9 18.69 4.67 -8.52
N ILE A 10 19.37 4.60 -7.38
CA ILE A 10 18.80 5.05 -6.11
C ILE A 10 19.07 6.56 -5.95
N LYS A 11 18.00 7.34 -5.79
CA LYS A 11 18.07 8.75 -5.41
C LYS A 11 17.50 8.94 -4.01
N VAL A 12 18.21 9.69 -3.19
CA VAL A 12 17.82 9.92 -1.79
C VAL A 12 17.10 11.26 -1.69
N LEU A 13 15.87 11.25 -1.19
CA LEU A 13 15.06 12.44 -0.97
C LEU A 13 14.99 12.78 0.52
N TYR A 14 15.33 14.01 0.89
CA TYR A 14 15.13 14.49 2.25
C TYR A 14 13.63 14.74 2.53
N LYS A 15 13.10 14.18 3.63
CA LYS A 15 11.68 14.31 4.00
C LYS A 15 11.44 15.49 4.96
N LYS A 16 12.03 15.46 6.16
CA LYS A 16 11.95 16.48 7.23
C LYS A 16 12.77 16.03 8.46
N GLY A 17 13.12 16.95 9.36
CA GLY A 17 13.77 16.66 10.64
C GLY A 17 15.22 17.11 10.71
N ASP A 18 16.06 16.36 11.41
CA ASP A 18 17.51 16.56 11.44
C ASP A 18 18.16 15.99 10.16
N PRO A 19 18.87 16.79 9.35
CA PRO A 19 19.59 16.33 8.16
C PRO A 19 20.74 15.35 8.45
N THR A 20 21.23 15.28 9.68
CA THR A 20 22.28 14.32 10.05
C THR A 20 21.72 12.92 10.35
N ALA A 21 20.41 12.81 10.60
CA ALA A 21 19.75 11.55 10.91
C ALA A 21 19.30 10.81 9.62
N PRO A 22 19.85 9.62 9.31
CA PRO A 22 19.54 8.90 8.06
C PRO A 22 18.05 8.53 7.90
N GLY A 23 17.32 8.34 9.01
CA GLY A 23 15.89 8.00 8.99
C GLY A 23 14.98 9.09 8.40
N ASN A 24 15.50 10.31 8.26
CA ASN A 24 14.79 11.46 7.69
C ASN A 24 14.88 11.52 6.15
N TYR A 25 15.59 10.56 5.55
CA TYR A 25 15.71 10.43 4.11
C TYR A 25 14.89 9.24 3.58
N ARG A 26 14.45 9.35 2.34
CA ARG A 26 13.68 8.34 1.62
C ARG A 26 14.43 7.95 0.36
N PRO A 27 15.00 6.74 0.28
CA PRO A 27 15.55 6.24 -0.97
C PRO A 27 14.41 5.97 -1.95
N ILE A 28 14.59 6.42 -3.19
CA ILE A 28 13.67 6.19 -4.30
C ILE A 28 14.47 5.45 -5.37
N SER A 29 14.04 4.24 -5.71
CA SER A 29 14.61 3.45 -6.80
C SER A 29 14.00 3.86 -8.12
N LEU A 30 14.80 4.45 -9.00
CA LEU A 30 14.45 4.77 -10.37
C LEU A 30 14.72 3.55 -11.23
N LEU A 31 13.66 2.78 -11.50
CA LEU A 31 13.70 1.59 -12.33
C LEU A 31 13.47 1.94 -13.80
N ASN A 32 13.92 1.05 -14.69
CA ASN A 32 13.73 1.23 -16.13
C ASN A 32 12.24 1.29 -16.51
N THR A 33 11.93 1.92 -17.66
CA THR A 33 10.54 2.10 -18.12
C THR A 33 9.85 0.77 -18.41
N ASP A 34 10.58 -0.20 -18.96
CA ASP A 34 10.02 -1.51 -19.33
C ASP A 34 9.49 -2.28 -18.11
N TYR A 35 10.25 -2.28 -17.02
CA TYR A 35 9.86 -2.83 -15.73
C TYR A 35 8.64 -2.08 -15.18
N ARG A 36 8.61 -0.75 -15.28
CA ARG A 36 7.46 0.04 -14.83
C ARG A 36 6.19 -0.29 -15.62
N ILE A 37 6.31 -0.54 -16.92
CA ILE A 37 5.19 -0.97 -17.77
C ILE A 37 4.71 -2.36 -17.32
N LEU A 38 5.62 -3.32 -17.14
CA LEU A 38 5.25 -4.66 -16.66
C LEU A 38 4.58 -4.59 -15.28
N ALA A 39 5.18 -3.87 -14.33
CA ALA A 39 4.63 -3.69 -12.99
C ALA A 39 3.23 -3.05 -13.04
N LYS A 40 3.01 -2.06 -13.92
CA LYS A 40 1.70 -1.44 -14.11
C LYS A 40 0.69 -2.40 -14.73
N ALA A 41 1.11 -3.22 -15.69
CA ALA A 41 0.25 -4.25 -16.29
C ALA A 41 -0.18 -5.29 -15.25
N LEU A 42 0.76 -5.77 -14.42
CA LEU A 42 0.47 -6.68 -13.32
C LEU A 42 -0.48 -6.05 -12.30
N ALA A 43 -0.20 -4.83 -11.82
CA ALA A 43 -1.07 -4.13 -10.87
C ALA A 43 -2.49 -3.93 -11.41
N THR A 44 -2.62 -3.61 -12.70
CA THR A 44 -3.93 -3.46 -13.36
C THR A 44 -4.71 -4.76 -13.40
N ARG A 45 -4.03 -5.89 -13.65
CA ARG A 45 -4.65 -7.23 -13.67
C ARG A 45 -5.01 -7.74 -12.28
N LEU A 46 -4.17 -7.47 -11.28
CA LEU A 46 -4.38 -7.92 -9.90
C LEU A 46 -5.38 -7.06 -9.13
N GLY A 47 -5.54 -5.79 -9.51
CA GLY A 47 -6.40 -4.82 -8.84
C GLY A 47 -7.82 -5.34 -8.54
N PRO A 48 -8.57 -5.87 -9.53
CA PRO A 48 -9.92 -6.38 -9.29
C PRO A 48 -9.98 -7.55 -8.29
N ALA A 49 -9.01 -8.48 -8.35
CA ALA A 49 -8.95 -9.61 -7.42
C ALA A 49 -8.66 -9.14 -5.99
N LEU A 50 -7.75 -8.18 -5.82
CA LEU A 50 -7.46 -7.57 -4.53
C LEU A 50 -8.67 -6.81 -3.99
N SER A 51 -9.38 -6.04 -4.82
CA SER A 51 -10.59 -5.32 -4.41
C SER A 51 -11.71 -6.25 -3.92
N ALA A 52 -11.79 -7.49 -4.44
CA ALA A 52 -12.75 -8.49 -3.97
C ALA A 52 -12.33 -9.16 -2.65
N ALA A 53 -11.03 -9.19 -2.36
CA ALA A 53 -10.47 -9.87 -1.20
C ALA A 53 -10.36 -8.99 0.05
N ILE A 54 -10.22 -7.68 -0.12
CA ILE A 54 -10.06 -6.72 0.98
C ILE A 54 -11.40 -6.14 1.44
N SER A 55 -11.42 -5.68 2.69
CA SER A 55 -12.60 -5.09 3.31
C SER A 55 -13.04 -3.80 2.60
N ALA A 56 -14.34 -3.52 2.59
CA ALA A 56 -14.90 -2.30 2.01
C ALA A 56 -14.38 -1.01 2.69
N GLU A 57 -13.91 -1.12 3.93
CA GLU A 57 -13.31 -0.05 4.71
C GLU A 57 -11.88 0.30 4.26
N GLN A 58 -11.22 -0.58 3.50
CA GLN A 58 -9.91 -0.29 2.91
C GLN A 58 -10.08 0.54 1.64
N THR A 59 -10.04 1.86 1.78
CA THR A 59 -10.26 2.78 0.66
C THR A 59 -8.97 3.31 0.02
N ALA A 60 -7.81 3.09 0.64
CA ALA A 60 -6.54 3.55 0.07
C ALA A 60 -6.12 2.70 -1.15
N PHE A 61 -5.62 3.36 -2.19
CA PHE A 61 -5.09 2.73 -3.42
C PHE A 61 -6.10 1.92 -4.25
N LEU A 62 -7.39 2.00 -3.95
CA LEU A 62 -8.44 1.38 -4.75
C LEU A 62 -9.07 2.37 -5.74
N PRO A 63 -9.38 1.92 -6.97
CA PRO A 63 -10.11 2.75 -7.92
C PRO A 63 -11.48 3.14 -7.34
N GLY A 64 -11.90 4.38 -7.60
CA GLY A 64 -13.20 4.90 -7.13
C GLY A 64 -13.26 5.29 -5.65
N SER A 65 -12.18 5.11 -4.89
CA SER A 65 -12.11 5.55 -3.49
C SER A 65 -11.62 6.99 -3.35
N LEU A 66 -12.24 7.74 -2.45
CA LEU A 66 -11.81 9.10 -2.10
C LEU A 66 -11.35 9.16 -0.65
N ILE A 67 -10.23 9.84 -0.41
CA ILE A 67 -9.73 10.12 0.95
C ILE A 67 -10.81 10.83 1.80
N GLY A 68 -11.63 11.68 1.17
CA GLY A 68 -12.74 12.37 1.81
C GLY A 68 -13.78 11.43 2.45
N SER A 69 -13.97 10.22 1.90
CA SER A 69 -14.92 9.23 2.43
C SER A 69 -14.54 8.79 3.85
N ASN A 70 -13.25 8.55 4.11
CA ASN A 70 -12.78 8.18 5.45
C ASN A 70 -12.92 9.33 6.45
N ILE A 71 -12.62 10.57 6.00
CA ILE A 71 -12.79 11.77 6.84
C ILE A 71 -14.26 11.95 7.22
N PHE A 72 -15.15 11.78 6.24
CA PHE A 72 -16.59 11.84 6.46
C PHE A 72 -17.03 10.76 7.46
N ALA A 73 -16.64 9.50 7.25
CA ALA A 73 -16.97 8.41 8.17
C ALA A 73 -16.50 8.70 9.60
N LEU A 74 -15.24 9.14 9.78
CA LEU A 74 -14.69 9.48 11.08
C LEU A 74 -15.42 10.63 11.78
N ARG A 75 -15.90 11.62 11.01
CA ARG A 75 -16.65 12.76 11.55
C ARG A 75 -18.07 12.39 11.98
N HIS A 76 -18.71 11.44 11.29
CA HIS A 76 -20.10 11.05 11.55
C HIS A 76 -20.24 9.88 12.55
N LEU A 77 -19.22 9.02 12.68
CA LEU A 77 -19.22 7.88 13.61
C LEU A 77 -19.62 8.26 15.05
N PRO A 78 -19.07 9.32 15.67
CA PRO A 78 -19.41 9.69 17.04
C PRO A 78 -20.89 10.02 17.23
N HIS A 79 -21.51 10.65 16.22
CA HIS A 79 -22.93 10.99 16.26
C HIS A 79 -23.79 9.70 16.23
N LEU A 80 -23.43 8.74 15.38
CA LEU A 80 -24.11 7.44 15.31
C LEU A 80 -23.98 6.65 16.61
N LEU A 81 -22.78 6.60 17.19
CA LEU A 81 -22.50 5.90 18.45
C LEU A 81 -23.32 6.49 19.62
N ARG A 82 -23.37 7.82 19.73
CA ARG A 82 -24.20 8.51 20.74
C ARG A 82 -25.68 8.16 20.60
N ARG A 83 -26.23 8.14 19.37
CA ARG A 83 -27.63 7.75 19.11
C ARG A 83 -27.93 6.30 19.49
N GLN A 84 -26.93 5.42 19.43
CA GLN A 84 -27.05 4.01 19.81
C GLN A 84 -26.74 3.77 21.30
N GLY A 85 -26.41 4.80 22.08
CA GLY A 85 -25.99 4.64 23.48
C GLY A 85 -24.67 3.87 23.65
N ARG A 86 -23.83 3.83 22.61
CA ARG A 86 -22.56 3.10 22.60
C ARG A 86 -21.38 4.06 22.76
N SER A 87 -20.37 3.64 23.51
CA SER A 87 -19.06 4.28 23.55
C SER A 87 -18.06 3.53 22.68
N ALA A 88 -17.07 4.23 22.15
CA ALA A 88 -15.98 3.64 21.39
C ALA A 88 -14.70 4.45 21.57
N ILE A 89 -13.57 3.82 21.24
CA ILE A 89 -12.24 4.45 21.19
C ILE A 89 -11.79 4.48 19.73
N VAL A 90 -11.19 5.60 19.32
CA VAL A 90 -10.54 5.70 18.01
C VAL A 90 -9.04 5.58 18.23
N ALA A 91 -8.42 4.59 17.59
CA ALA A 91 -6.97 4.41 17.59
C ALA A 91 -6.41 4.79 16.22
N PHE A 92 -5.38 5.64 16.21
CA PHE A 92 -4.61 5.99 15.01
C PHE A 92 -3.36 5.12 14.97
N LEU A 93 -3.30 4.24 13.97
CA LEU A 93 -2.20 3.29 13.77
C LEU A 93 -1.47 3.65 12.48
N ASP A 94 -0.13 3.59 12.50
CA ASP A 94 0.71 3.81 11.33
C ASP A 94 1.85 2.79 11.30
N PHE A 95 2.21 2.34 10.09
CA PHE A 95 3.32 1.43 9.89
C PHE A 95 4.59 2.21 9.58
N ALA A 96 5.57 2.12 10.47
CA ALA A 96 6.90 2.66 10.21
C ALA A 96 7.53 1.93 9.01
N LYS A 97 7.85 2.70 7.96
CA LYS A 97 8.52 2.20 6.75
C LYS A 97 7.79 1.01 6.10
N ALA A 98 6.46 1.11 5.96
CA ALA A 98 5.58 0.03 5.50
C ALA A 98 6.10 -0.76 4.26
N TYR A 99 6.69 -0.09 3.27
CA TYR A 99 7.24 -0.77 2.07
C TYR A 99 8.54 -1.52 2.33
N ASP A 100 9.36 -1.05 3.27
CA ASP A 100 10.64 -1.66 3.62
C ASP A 100 10.46 -2.85 4.60
N THR A 101 9.33 -2.92 5.30
CA THR A 101 9.06 -3.89 6.37
C THR A 101 8.11 -5.02 5.97
N VAL A 102 7.71 -5.12 4.70
CA VAL A 102 6.86 -6.21 4.21
C VAL A 102 7.61 -7.54 4.24
N HIS A 103 7.07 -8.54 4.94
CA HIS A 103 7.58 -9.91 4.91
C HIS A 103 7.23 -10.58 3.57
N ARG A 104 8.26 -10.85 2.74
CA ARG A 104 8.07 -11.33 1.36
C ARG A 104 7.36 -12.68 1.29
N ASP A 105 7.74 -13.64 2.14
CA ASP A 105 7.11 -14.97 2.09
C ASP A 105 5.64 -14.92 2.50
N PHE A 106 5.28 -14.00 3.40
CA PHE A 106 3.89 -13.82 3.81
C PHE A 106 3.09 -13.20 2.67
N LEU A 107 3.65 -12.20 1.98
CA LEU A 107 3.01 -11.60 0.81
C LEU A 107 2.78 -12.65 -0.29
N LEU A 108 3.78 -13.49 -0.57
CA LEU A 108 3.65 -14.55 -1.58
C LEU A 108 2.58 -15.58 -1.18
N ALA A 109 2.59 -16.05 0.07
CA ALA A 109 1.55 -16.97 0.56
C ALA A 109 0.14 -16.36 0.49
N ALA A 110 0.00 -15.08 0.83
CA ALA A 110 -1.27 -14.37 0.70
C ALA A 110 -1.72 -14.25 -0.76
N MET A 111 -0.79 -14.02 -1.70
CA MET A 111 -1.10 -13.98 -3.13
C MET A 111 -1.51 -15.35 -3.67
N GLU A 112 -0.87 -16.43 -3.22
CA GLU A 112 -1.23 -17.81 -3.58
C GLU A 112 -2.65 -18.15 -3.11
N GLU A 113 -3.02 -17.77 -1.87
CA GLU A 113 -4.39 -17.95 -1.35
C GLU A 113 -5.43 -17.17 -2.18
N LEU A 114 -5.05 -16.03 -2.76
CA LEU A 114 -5.88 -15.24 -3.66
C LEU A 114 -5.90 -15.78 -5.11
N GLY A 115 -5.26 -16.92 -5.37
CA GLY A 115 -5.25 -17.58 -6.68
C GLY A 115 -4.18 -17.09 -7.64
N ALA A 116 -3.12 -16.41 -7.16
CA ALA A 116 -1.96 -16.13 -8.00
C ALA A 116 -1.22 -17.43 -8.34
N THR A 117 -0.88 -17.61 -9.62
CA THR A 117 -0.16 -18.80 -10.09
C THR A 117 1.35 -18.67 -9.87
N GLU A 118 2.07 -19.79 -9.86
CA GLU A 118 3.55 -19.82 -9.81
C GLU A 118 4.20 -18.99 -10.92
N GLN A 119 3.53 -18.79 -12.05
CA GLN A 119 4.02 -17.97 -13.16
C GLN A 119 4.14 -16.49 -12.79
N LEU A 120 3.40 -16.03 -11.77
CA LEU A 120 3.49 -14.67 -11.25
C LEU A 120 4.63 -14.54 -10.20
N ARG A 121 5.14 -15.66 -9.71
CA ARG A 121 6.24 -15.76 -8.74
C ARG A 121 7.62 -15.79 -9.42
N ASN A 122 7.69 -16.21 -10.68
CA ASN A 122 8.91 -16.42 -11.47
C ASN A 122 9.14 -15.33 -12.55
#